data_AF-A0A094ZGC7-F1
#
_entry.id   AF-A0A094ZGC7-F1
#
_cell.length_a   1.000
_cell.length_b   1.000
_cell.length_c   1.000
_cell.angle_alpha   90.00
_cell.angle_beta   90.00
_cell.angle_gamma   90.00
#
_symmetry.space_group_name_H-M   'P 1'
#
loop_
_entity.id
_entity.type
_entity.pdbx_description
1 polymer ?
#
loop_
_entity_poly.entity_id
_entity_poly.type
_entity_poly.pdbx_seq_one_letter_code
_entity_poly.pdbx_strand_id
1 'polypeptide(L)'
;KENITELNFDIHEAFCCRNVIICPDCGVSLLKTKLLEHQLDEHSKIKCTYCDSLFQESSVLEHEFICPRRLVECAFCNLGVTIDLLEDHEYTCGARTERCSECGDFVMLKSRQTHRCKKPIGNCE
;
A
#
# COMPACT_ATOMS: atom_id res chain seq x y z
N LYS A 1 10.25 44.36 -18.19
CA LYS A 1 8.79 44.38 -18.52
C LYS A 1 8.74 44.66 -20.01
N GLU A 2 9.02 43.63 -20.81
CA GLU A 2 9.31 43.78 -22.24
C GLU A 2 7.99 44.04 -22.98
N ASN A 3 7.95 45.13 -23.73
CA ASN A 3 6.79 45.63 -24.46
C ASN A 3 6.59 44.74 -25.70
N ILE A 4 5.66 43.79 -25.66
CA ILE A 4 5.33 42.91 -26.78
C ILE A 4 4.38 43.70 -27.70
N THR A 5 4.90 44.13 -28.85
CA THR A 5 4.11 44.71 -29.95
C THR A 5 3.15 43.66 -30.53
N GLU A 6 1.98 44.06 -31.02
CA GLU A 6 0.96 43.16 -31.64
C GLU A 6 1.54 42.21 -32.71
N LEU A 7 2.59 42.63 -33.42
CA LEU A 7 3.28 41.81 -34.41
C LEU A 7 4.05 40.62 -33.80
N ASN A 8 4.54 40.78 -32.57
CA ASN A 8 5.21 39.70 -31.85
C ASN A 8 4.22 38.72 -31.22
N PHE A 9 2.95 39.12 -31.03
CA PHE A 9 1.89 38.21 -30.57
C PHE A 9 1.53 37.19 -31.66
N ASP A 10 1.41 37.60 -32.92
CA ASP A 10 1.14 36.71 -34.06
C ASP A 10 2.27 35.69 -34.27
N ILE A 11 3.52 36.11 -34.07
CA ILE A 11 4.68 35.22 -34.07
C ILE A 11 4.67 34.31 -32.84
N HIS A 12 4.46 34.83 -31.63
CA HIS A 12 4.36 34.02 -30.41
C HIS A 12 3.22 32.99 -30.51
N GLU A 13 2.06 33.37 -31.06
CA GLU A 13 0.89 32.53 -31.27
C GLU A 13 1.17 31.45 -32.32
N ALA A 14 1.80 31.80 -33.45
CA ALA A 14 2.22 30.82 -34.46
C ALA A 14 3.29 29.83 -33.93
N PHE A 15 4.21 30.29 -33.08
CA PHE A 15 5.19 29.44 -32.40
C PHE A 15 4.55 28.59 -31.28
N CYS A 16 3.59 29.15 -30.55
CA CYS A 16 2.84 28.47 -29.51
C CYS A 16 1.98 27.35 -30.13
N CYS A 17 1.18 27.62 -31.16
CA CYS A 17 0.37 26.62 -31.84
C CYS A 17 1.20 25.49 -32.49
N ARG A 18 2.41 25.76 -32.97
CA ARG A 18 3.29 24.72 -33.57
C ARG A 18 4.04 23.90 -32.53
N ASN A 19 4.25 24.45 -31.34
CA ASN A 19 5.08 23.85 -30.30
C ASN A 19 4.30 23.39 -29.07
N VAL A 20 2.98 23.55 -29.08
CA VAL A 20 2.05 22.95 -28.11
C VAL A 20 1.79 21.49 -28.45
N ILE A 21 1.79 20.65 -27.43
CA ILE A 21 1.44 19.23 -27.44
C ILE A 21 0.44 18.97 -26.32
N ILE A 22 -0.44 18.02 -26.54
CA ILE A 22 -1.41 17.57 -25.53
C ILE A 22 -0.78 16.39 -24.78
N CYS A 23 -0.75 16.46 -23.45
CA CYS A 23 -0.29 15.35 -22.63
C CYS A 23 -1.22 14.13 -22.82
N PRO A 24 -0.70 12.94 -23.15
CA PRO A 24 -1.53 11.74 -23.36
C PRO A 24 -2.18 11.22 -22.08
N ASP A 25 -1.63 11.51 -20.89
CA ASP A 25 -2.16 11.02 -19.61
C ASP A 25 -3.28 11.93 -19.04
N CYS A 26 -3.22 13.25 -19.25
CA CYS A 26 -4.17 14.19 -18.64
C CYS A 26 -4.90 15.12 -19.63
N GLY A 27 -4.49 15.16 -20.90
CA GLY A 27 -5.13 16.02 -21.91
C GLY A 27 -4.82 17.51 -21.79
N VAL A 28 -3.92 17.92 -20.89
CA VAL A 28 -3.49 19.32 -20.77
C VAL A 28 -2.68 19.72 -22.00
N SER A 29 -2.84 20.95 -22.47
CA SER A 29 -2.03 21.54 -23.54
C SER A 29 -0.81 22.24 -22.96
N LEU A 30 0.39 21.81 -23.36
CA LEU A 30 1.66 22.35 -22.86
C LEU A 30 2.70 22.39 -23.98
N LEU A 31 3.80 23.10 -23.78
CA LEU A 31 4.88 23.15 -24.75
C LEU A 31 5.62 21.81 -24.82
N LYS A 32 6.06 21.38 -26.00
CA LYS A 32 6.87 20.16 -26.21
C LYS A 32 8.10 20.10 -25.30
N THR A 33 8.76 21.24 -25.07
CA THR A 33 9.93 21.34 -24.18
C THR A 33 9.57 21.06 -22.72
N LYS A 34 8.33 21.32 -22.31
CA LYS A 34 7.82 21.12 -20.95
C LYS A 34 7.09 19.79 -20.75
N LEU A 35 6.88 18.99 -21.81
CA LEU A 35 6.20 17.70 -21.71
C LEU A 35 6.94 16.71 -20.82
N LEU A 36 8.27 16.64 -20.94
CA LEU A 36 9.07 15.75 -20.10
C LEU A 36 9.05 16.17 -18.63
N GLU A 37 9.22 17.46 -18.35
CA GLU A 37 9.11 18.00 -16.99
C GLU A 37 7.72 17.72 -16.41
N HIS A 38 6.64 18.00 -17.15
CA HIS A 38 5.27 17.74 -16.72
C HIS A 38 5.00 16.25 -16.45
N GLN A 39 5.49 15.34 -17.31
CA GLN A 39 5.33 13.91 -17.06
C GLN A 39 6.10 13.42 -15.82
N LEU A 40 7.26 14.01 -15.55
CA LEU A 40 8.06 13.69 -14.37
C LEU A 40 7.53 14.30 -13.08
N ASP A 41 6.82 15.43 -13.16
CA ASP A 41 6.28 16.12 -11.99
C ASP A 41 4.87 15.61 -11.67
N GLU A 42 3.98 15.57 -12.66
CA GLU A 42 2.54 15.33 -12.47
C GLU A 42 2.12 13.88 -12.75
N HIS A 43 2.93 13.14 -13.52
CA HIS A 43 2.65 11.75 -13.93
C HIS A 43 3.72 10.76 -13.50
N SER A 44 4.61 11.16 -12.59
CA SER A 44 5.58 10.23 -12.02
C SER A 44 4.86 9.13 -11.24
N LYS A 45 5.22 7.89 -11.56
CA LYS A 45 4.66 6.69 -10.95
C LYS A 45 5.67 6.14 -9.96
N ILE A 46 5.25 6.00 -8.72
CA ILE A 46 6.03 5.43 -7.62
C ILE A 46 5.52 4.02 -7.34
N LYS A 47 6.45 3.15 -6.97
CA LYS A 47 6.15 1.78 -6.60
C LYS A 47 5.63 1.72 -5.15
N CYS A 48 4.51 1.05 -4.93
CA CYS A 48 4.03 0.75 -3.58
C CYS A 48 5.05 -0.14 -2.85
N THR A 49 5.30 0.17 -1.57
CA THR A 49 6.22 -0.61 -0.73
C THR A 49 5.77 -2.04 -0.45
N TYR A 50 4.47 -2.35 -0.59
CA TYR A 50 3.87 -3.64 -0.21
C TYR A 50 3.47 -4.54 -1.39
N CYS A 51 2.99 -3.99 -2.50
CA CYS A 51 2.39 -4.78 -3.60
C CYS A 51 3.10 -4.66 -4.96
N ASP A 52 4.29 -4.05 -4.97
CA ASP A 52 5.14 -3.82 -6.16
C ASP A 52 4.46 -3.07 -7.33
N SER A 53 3.22 -2.62 -7.15
CA SER A 53 2.42 -1.96 -8.18
C SER A 53 2.73 -0.47 -8.25
N LEU A 54 2.59 0.09 -9.46
CA LEU A 54 2.91 1.50 -9.75
C LEU A 54 1.67 2.37 -9.59
N PHE A 55 1.80 3.43 -8.80
CA PHE A 55 0.75 4.42 -8.52
C PHE A 55 1.29 5.83 -8.75
N GLN A 56 0.42 6.80 -9.02
CA GLN A 56 0.84 8.19 -9.03
C GLN A 56 1.30 8.60 -7.62
N GLU A 57 2.31 9.47 -7.53
CA GLU A 57 2.84 9.97 -6.25
C GLU A 57 1.74 10.50 -5.31
N SER A 58 0.74 11.18 -5.86
CA SER A 58 -0.40 11.68 -5.09
C SER A 58 -1.31 10.58 -4.51
N SER A 59 -1.36 9.40 -5.12
CA SER A 59 -2.27 8.31 -4.73
C SER A 59 -1.58 7.15 -4.00
N VAL A 60 -0.25 7.03 -4.08
CA VAL A 60 0.49 5.89 -3.53
C VAL A 60 0.30 5.80 -2.00
N LEU A 61 0.29 6.93 -1.31
CA LEU A 61 0.11 6.99 0.15
C LEU A 61 -1.27 6.48 0.58
N GLU A 62 -2.31 6.86 -0.16
CA GLU A 62 -3.67 6.38 0.10
C GLU A 62 -3.77 4.87 -0.15
N HIS A 63 -3.18 4.40 -1.26
CA HIS A 63 -3.11 2.98 -1.56
C HIS A 63 -2.35 2.20 -0.48
N GLU A 64 -1.21 2.69 -0.01
CA GLU A 64 -0.41 2.04 1.04
C GLU A 64 -1.19 1.82 2.35
N PHE A 65 -2.14 2.71 2.66
CA PHE A 65 -3.01 2.56 3.82
C PHE A 65 -4.05 1.44 3.66
N ILE A 66 -4.52 1.18 2.43
CA ILE A 66 -5.52 0.13 2.14
C ILE A 66 -4.91 -1.09 1.43
N CYS A 67 -3.57 -1.15 1.33
CA CYS A 67 -2.91 -2.14 0.50
C CYS A 67 -3.17 -3.55 1.06
N PRO A 68 -3.73 -4.48 0.26
CA PRO A 68 -4.01 -5.84 0.73
C PRO A 68 -2.74 -6.62 1.11
N ARG A 69 -1.61 -6.21 0.53
CA ARG A 69 -0.29 -6.82 0.78
C ARG A 69 0.40 -6.24 2.02
N ARG A 70 -0.21 -5.27 2.71
CA ARG A 70 0.31 -4.75 3.98
C ARG A 70 0.31 -5.87 5.02
N LEU A 71 1.38 -5.95 5.80
CA LEU A 71 1.51 -6.93 6.88
C LEU A 71 0.77 -6.48 8.14
N VAL A 72 0.09 -7.41 8.77
CA VAL A 72 -0.64 -7.27 10.03
C VAL A 72 -0.34 -8.48 10.92
N GLU A 73 -0.26 -8.27 12.22
CA GLU A 73 0.08 -9.32 13.17
C GLU A 73 -1.12 -10.23 13.45
N CYS A 74 -0.92 -11.55 13.33
CA CYS A 74 -1.92 -12.53 13.72
C CYS A 74 -2.14 -12.53 15.24
N ALA A 75 -3.40 -12.45 15.68
CA ALA A 75 -3.76 -12.41 17.10
C ALA A 75 -3.38 -13.69 17.88
N PHE A 76 -3.13 -14.80 17.18
CA PHE A 76 -2.82 -16.10 17.79
C PHE A 76 -1.32 -16.41 17.85
N CYS A 77 -0.56 -16.07 16.81
CA CYS A 77 0.86 -16.42 16.70
C CYS A 77 1.81 -15.22 16.59
N ASN A 78 1.29 -13.99 16.54
CA ASN A 78 2.06 -12.74 16.40
C ASN A 78 2.98 -12.73 15.15
N LEU A 79 2.69 -13.56 14.14
CA LEU A 79 3.39 -13.52 12.87
C LEU A 79 2.78 -12.44 11.98
N GLY A 80 3.63 -11.69 11.28
CA GLY A 80 3.19 -10.75 10.25
C GLY A 80 2.67 -11.51 9.03
N VAL A 81 1.38 -11.33 8.72
CA VAL A 81 0.68 -11.93 7.57
C VAL A 81 0.06 -10.80 6.75
N THR A 82 -0.06 -10.97 5.43
CA THR A 82 -0.70 -9.97 4.59
C THR A 82 -2.21 -9.90 4.89
N ILE A 83 -2.81 -8.70 4.75
CA ILE A 83 -4.25 -8.52 5.02
C ILE A 83 -5.11 -9.47 4.17
N ASP A 84 -4.73 -9.72 2.92
CA ASP A 84 -5.46 -10.63 2.03
C ASP A 84 -5.49 -12.09 2.52
N LEU A 85 -4.51 -12.50 3.32
CA LEU A 85 -4.38 -13.86 3.86
C LEU A 85 -4.68 -13.94 5.36
N LEU A 86 -4.93 -12.81 6.03
CA LEU A 86 -5.10 -12.78 7.48
C LEU A 86 -6.28 -13.65 7.92
N GLU A 87 -7.44 -13.56 7.25
CA GLU A 87 -8.64 -14.32 7.64
C GLU A 87 -8.42 -15.84 7.56
N ASP A 88 -7.89 -16.33 6.44
CA ASP A 88 -7.58 -17.76 6.26
C ASP A 88 -6.50 -18.23 7.25
N HIS A 89 -5.49 -17.39 7.48
CA HIS A 89 -4.47 -17.65 8.48
C HIS A 89 -5.05 -17.69 9.89
N GLU A 90 -5.92 -16.77 10.29
CA GLU A 90 -6.52 -16.75 11.63
C GLU A 90 -7.46 -17.94 11.85
N TYR A 91 -8.18 -18.36 10.82
CA TYR A 91 -9.01 -19.56 10.86
C TYR A 91 -8.17 -20.82 11.13
N THR A 92 -7.09 -21.00 10.35
CA THR A 92 -6.20 -22.17 10.47
C THR A 92 -5.33 -22.10 11.73
N CYS A 93 -4.72 -20.95 12.00
CA CYS A 93 -3.86 -20.69 13.15
C CYS A 93 -4.63 -20.78 14.46
N GLY A 94 -5.83 -20.19 14.55
CA GLY A 94 -6.68 -20.30 15.73
C GLY A 94 -7.14 -21.73 16.03
N ALA A 95 -7.27 -22.58 15.00
CA ALA A 95 -7.58 -24.01 15.15
C ALA A 95 -6.36 -24.86 15.56
N ARG A 96 -5.13 -24.37 15.39
CA ARG A 96 -3.93 -25.09 15.84
C ARG A 96 -3.98 -25.26 17.35
N THR A 97 -3.65 -26.47 17.79
CA THR A 97 -3.53 -26.79 19.21
C THR A 97 -2.09 -26.75 19.66
N GLU A 98 -1.83 -26.08 20.77
CA GLU A 98 -0.55 -26.11 21.47
C GLU A 98 -0.67 -26.85 22.80
N ARG A 99 0.43 -27.41 23.28
CA ARG A 99 0.47 -28.06 24.59
C ARG A 99 0.41 -26.99 25.67
N CYS A 100 -0.56 -27.10 26.58
CA CYS A 100 -0.62 -26.24 27.74
C CYS A 100 0.56 -26.55 28.68
N SER A 101 1.33 -25.54 29.07
CA SER A 101 2.50 -25.71 29.95
C SER A 101 2.13 -26.23 31.35
N GLU A 102 0.91 -25.96 31.82
CA GLU A 102 0.49 -26.32 33.19
C GLU A 102 -0.14 -27.71 33.29
N CYS A 103 -1.00 -28.10 32.34
CA CYS A 103 -1.68 -29.40 32.38
C CYS A 103 -1.24 -30.39 31.29
N GLY A 104 -0.40 -29.98 30.34
CA GLY A 104 0.12 -30.84 29.27
C GLY A 104 -0.91 -31.23 28.21
N ASP A 105 -2.15 -30.75 28.32
CA ASP A 105 -3.22 -31.03 27.36
C ASP A 105 -3.08 -30.14 26.12
N PHE A 106 -3.54 -30.64 24.97
CA PHE A 106 -3.56 -29.88 23.72
C PHE A 106 -4.76 -28.93 23.69
N VAL A 107 -4.49 -27.63 23.60
CA VAL A 107 -5.50 -26.57 23.65
C VAL A 107 -5.40 -25.74 22.39
N MET A 108 -6.54 -25.49 21.72
CA MET A 108 -6.58 -24.61 20.54
C MET A 108 -6.13 -23.20 20.92
N LEU A 109 -5.35 -22.55 20.06
CA LEU A 109 -4.88 -21.17 20.27
C LEU A 109 -6.04 -20.21 20.55
N LYS A 110 -7.15 -20.34 19.80
CA LYS A 110 -8.38 -19.54 20.04
C LYS A 110 -9.05 -19.77 21.39
N SER A 111 -8.87 -20.96 21.98
CA SER A 111 -9.47 -21.35 23.25
C SER A 111 -8.50 -21.25 24.43
N ARG A 112 -7.23 -20.89 24.18
CA ARG A 112 -6.18 -20.77 25.20
C ARG A 112 -6.53 -19.77 26.28
N GLN A 113 -7.15 -18.65 25.92
CA GLN A 113 -7.55 -17.60 26.88
C GLN A 113 -8.67 -18.06 27.83
N THR A 114 -9.56 -18.94 27.34
CA THR A 114 -10.69 -19.48 28.12
C THR A 114 -10.38 -20.82 28.78
N HIS A 115 -9.22 -21.41 28.47
CA HIS A 115 -8.85 -22.72 28.98
C HIS A 115 -8.53 -22.63 30.47
N ARG A 116 -9.26 -23.40 31.27
CA ARG A 116 -8.99 -23.56 32.69
C ARG A 116 -8.30 -24.90 32.90
N CYS A 117 -7.01 -24.90 33.20
CA CYS A 117 -6.32 -26.14 33.56
C CYS A 117 -7.02 -26.75 34.78
N LYS A 118 -7.51 -27.97 34.61
CA LYS A 118 -8.07 -28.80 35.68
C LYS A 118 -7.10 -29.93 36.03
N LYS A 119 -5.82 -29.62 36.25
CA LYS A 119 -4.89 -30.58 36.86
C LYS A 119 -4.35 -30.00 38.17
N PRO A 120 -4.33 -30.81 39.25
CA PRO A 120 -3.81 -30.38 40.53
C PRO A 120 -2.31 -30.06 40.38
N ILE A 121 -1.92 -28.90 40.91
CA ILE A 121 -0.52 -28.67 41.26
C ILE A 121 -0.16 -29.74 42.30
N GLY A 122 0.71 -30.66 41.94
CA GLY A 122 1.33 -31.60 42.87
C GLY A 122 1.12 -33.06 42.51
N ASN A 123 2.22 -33.73 42.19
CA ASN A 123 2.57 -34.96 42.90
C ASN A 123 4.05 -34.87 43.28
N CYS A 124 4.30 -35.03 44.58
CA CYS A 124 5.60 -35.18 45.19
C CYS A 124 6.32 -36.42 44.64
N GLU A 125 7.64 -36.30 44.47
CA GLU A 125 8.63 -37.27 44.98
C GLU A 125 9.73 -36.49 45.71
#